data_AF-A0A395S6R4-F1
#
_entry.id   AF-A0A395S6R4-F1
#
_cell.length_a   1.000
_cell.length_b   1.000
_cell.length_c   1.000
_cell.angle_alpha   90.00
_cell.angle_beta   90.00
_cell.angle_gamma   90.00
#
_symmetry.space_group_name_H-M   'P 1'
#
loop_
_entity.id
_entity.type
_entity.pdbx_description
1 polymer ?
#
loop_
_entity_poly.entity_id
_entity_poly.type
_entity_poly.pdbx_seq_one_letter_code
_entity_poly.pdbx_strand_id
1 'polypeptide(L)'
;MPRMNLGLPYNHCSLASGCRKGFQSSNLIRCGACQVVKYCGQPHQRADRPRHKVQCVPIKEQKQKIEAEEAEIHVEPGEETGGEDPFETGVGQFWYLRSTRPYMSARFDLMSAIPNVRTGEASRQSALHLRLSNNQEAHDFIKWYTVVPDEQYEWYDASKPFLDLHDQDAFEPVFEETHYYDVTFTVALTLIKIRLLYDHLQEEAMSNILLKRPDIVAQE
;
A
#
# COMPACT_ATOMS: atom_id res chain seq x y z
N MET A 1 -1.02 -19.17 6.65
CA MET A 1 -1.29 -18.28 7.80
C MET A 1 -2.79 -18.12 8.00
N PRO A 2 -3.34 -18.39 9.20
CA PRO A 2 -4.71 -18.03 9.54
C PRO A 2 -4.83 -16.50 9.58
N ARG A 3 -5.89 -15.97 8.97
CA ARG A 3 -6.11 -14.53 8.82
C ARG A 3 -6.40 -13.90 10.17
N MET A 4 -5.61 -12.90 10.58
CA MET A 4 -5.95 -12.05 11.71
C MET A 4 -7.14 -11.16 11.31
N ASN A 5 -8.36 -11.59 11.67
CA ASN A 5 -9.57 -10.80 11.50
C ASN A 5 -9.58 -9.69 12.57
N LEU A 6 -9.28 -8.46 12.18
CA LEU A 6 -9.37 -7.25 13.02
C LEU A 6 -10.84 -6.89 13.41
N GLY A 7 -11.74 -7.88 13.49
CA GLY A 7 -13.18 -7.66 13.68
C GLY A 7 -13.90 -7.01 12.50
N LEU A 8 -13.19 -6.68 11.41
CA LEU A 8 -13.78 -6.11 10.21
C LEU A 8 -14.52 -7.17 9.40
N PRO A 9 -15.75 -6.90 8.92
CA PRO A 9 -16.51 -7.86 8.12
C PRO A 9 -15.83 -8.07 6.75
N TYR A 10 -15.56 -9.33 6.40
CA TYR A 10 -14.99 -9.75 5.11
C TYR A 10 -16.00 -10.50 4.27
N ASN A 11 -16.05 -10.24 2.96
CA ASN A 11 -17.03 -10.83 2.04
C ASN A 11 -18.48 -10.56 2.47
N HIS A 12 -18.74 -9.40 3.04
CA HIS A 12 -20.07 -8.96 3.43
C HIS A 12 -20.61 -7.94 2.45
N CYS A 13 -21.93 -7.91 2.29
CA CYS A 13 -22.58 -6.80 1.60
C CYS A 13 -22.38 -5.50 2.39
N SER A 14 -21.89 -4.45 1.74
CA SER A 14 -21.61 -3.14 2.36
C SER A 14 -22.86 -2.32 2.68
N LEU A 15 -24.06 -2.80 2.32
CA LEU A 15 -25.33 -2.16 2.66
C LEU A 15 -25.64 -2.38 4.16
N ALA A 16 -25.67 -1.29 4.92
CA ALA A 16 -25.82 -1.33 6.39
C ALA A 16 -27.20 -1.87 6.85
N SER A 17 -28.27 -1.55 6.11
CA SER A 17 -29.65 -1.96 6.42
C SER A 17 -30.39 -2.41 5.16
N GLY A 18 -31.09 -3.55 5.23
CA GLY A 18 -31.91 -4.07 4.13
C GLY A 18 -31.36 -5.32 3.42
N CYS A 19 -30.08 -5.64 3.59
CA CYS A 19 -29.58 -6.99 3.31
C CYS A 19 -29.88 -7.90 4.51
N ARG A 20 -30.15 -9.21 4.32
CA ARG A 20 -30.08 -10.18 5.44
C ARG A 20 -28.77 -9.90 6.16
N LYS A 21 -28.83 -9.49 7.43
CA LYS A 21 -27.68 -8.95 8.18
C LYS A 21 -26.47 -9.85 7.94
N GLY A 22 -25.45 -9.30 7.27
CA GLY A 22 -24.19 -9.99 7.01
C GLY A 22 -24.28 -11.20 6.08
N PHE A 23 -25.06 -11.15 4.99
CA PHE A 23 -24.95 -12.19 3.95
C PHE A 23 -23.50 -12.25 3.45
N GLN A 24 -22.79 -13.28 3.92
CA GLN A 24 -21.43 -13.57 3.56
C GLN A 24 -21.43 -14.51 2.37
N SER A 25 -20.87 -14.05 1.25
CA SER A 25 -20.76 -14.86 0.04
C SER A 25 -19.52 -14.49 -0.74
N SER A 26 -18.93 -15.48 -1.40
CA SER A 26 -17.86 -15.26 -2.38
C SER A 26 -18.35 -14.53 -3.64
N ASN A 27 -19.67 -14.56 -3.90
CA ASN A 27 -20.27 -14.13 -5.17
C ASN A 27 -20.78 -12.68 -5.12
N LEU A 28 -20.23 -11.85 -4.23
CA LEU A 28 -20.60 -10.44 -4.15
C LEU A 28 -19.96 -9.64 -5.28
N ILE A 29 -20.75 -8.78 -5.91
CA ILE A 29 -20.26 -7.86 -6.94
C ILE A 29 -19.53 -6.69 -6.29
N ARG A 30 -18.41 -6.26 -6.87
CA ARG A 30 -17.69 -5.07 -6.42
C ARG A 30 -18.32 -3.82 -7.03
N CYS A 31 -18.19 -2.68 -6.36
CA CYS A 31 -18.47 -1.40 -7.01
C CYS A 31 -17.53 -1.23 -8.19
N GLY A 32 -18.07 -0.98 -9.39
CA GLY A 32 -17.26 -0.83 -10.61
C GLY A 32 -16.30 0.35 -10.59
N ALA A 33 -16.61 1.41 -9.82
CA ALA A 33 -15.75 2.59 -9.70
C ALA A 33 -14.60 2.36 -8.72
N CYS A 34 -14.89 2.25 -7.41
CA CYS A 34 -13.82 2.14 -6.41
C CYS A 34 -13.24 0.72 -6.29
N GLN A 35 -14.01 -0.34 -6.57
CA GLN A 35 -13.65 -1.76 -6.37
C GLN A 35 -13.32 -2.18 -4.92
N VAL A 36 -13.56 -1.30 -3.93
CA VAL A 36 -13.27 -1.52 -2.50
C VAL A 36 -14.47 -2.08 -1.73
N VAL A 37 -15.70 -1.73 -2.13
CA VAL A 37 -16.95 -2.21 -1.51
C VAL A 37 -17.61 -3.31 -2.32
N LYS A 38 -18.42 -4.14 -1.64
CA LYS A 38 -19.08 -5.32 -2.22
C LYS A 38 -20.58 -5.32 -1.95
N TYR A 39 -21.37 -5.85 -2.87
CA TYR A 39 -22.83 -5.89 -2.80
C TYR A 39 -23.37 -7.23 -3.30
N CYS A 40 -24.55 -7.63 -2.82
CA CYS A 40 -25.23 -8.82 -3.36
C CYS A 40 -25.71 -8.63 -4.80
N GLY A 41 -25.88 -7.38 -5.24
CA GLY A 41 -26.36 -7.03 -6.56
C GLY A 41 -26.57 -5.53 -6.72
N GLN A 42 -26.98 -5.12 -7.92
CA GLN A 42 -27.23 -3.72 -8.27
C GLN A 42 -28.25 -3.00 -7.34
N PRO A 43 -29.31 -3.65 -6.82
CA PRO A 43 -30.24 -2.99 -5.89
C PRO A 43 -29.56 -2.49 -4.62
N HIS A 44 -28.69 -3.30 -4.00
CA HIS A 44 -27.98 -2.91 -2.79
C HIS A 44 -26.93 -1.83 -3.06
N GLN A 45 -26.27 -1.87 -4.22
CA GLN A 45 -25.34 -0.82 -4.64
C GLN A 45 -26.05 0.53 -4.83
N ARG A 46 -27.24 0.55 -5.45
CA ARG A 46 -28.03 1.77 -5.64
C ARG A 46 -28.52 2.33 -4.30
N ALA A 47 -28.95 1.47 -3.39
CA ALA A 47 -29.40 1.86 -2.06
C ALA A 47 -28.27 2.45 -1.19
N ASP A 48 -27.06 1.89 -1.24
CA ASP A 48 -25.91 2.37 -0.47
C ASP A 48 -25.24 3.61 -1.11
N ARG A 49 -25.54 3.92 -2.38
CA ARG A 49 -24.90 5.01 -3.15
C ARG A 49 -24.83 6.35 -2.40
N PRO A 50 -25.87 6.87 -1.74
CA PRO A 50 -25.80 8.16 -1.06
C PRO A 50 -24.72 8.20 0.05
N ARG A 51 -24.56 7.10 0.78
CA ARG A 51 -23.59 6.96 1.87
C ARG A 51 -22.18 6.66 1.33
N HIS A 52 -22.09 5.72 0.40
CA HIS A 52 -20.82 5.27 -0.17
C HIS A 52 -20.16 6.32 -1.08
N LYS A 53 -20.95 7.19 -1.77
CA LYS A 53 -20.44 8.16 -2.76
C LYS A 53 -19.27 9.01 -2.23
N VAL A 54 -19.36 9.46 -0.98
CA VAL A 54 -18.34 10.32 -0.34
C VAL A 54 -16.96 9.68 -0.36
N GLN A 55 -16.89 8.36 -0.22
CA GLN A 55 -15.64 7.59 -0.27
C GLN A 55 -15.36 7.03 -1.67
N CYS A 56 -16.40 6.78 -2.46
CA CYS A 56 -16.30 6.23 -3.81
C CYS A 56 -15.59 7.17 -4.78
N VAL A 57 -15.99 8.46 -4.76
CA VAL A 57 -15.53 9.45 -5.74
C VAL A 57 -14.04 9.72 -5.62
N PRO A 58 -13.47 10.01 -4.43
CA PRO A 58 -12.03 10.24 -4.31
C PRO A 58 -11.21 9.01 -4.73
N ILE A 59 -11.64 7.80 -4.33
CA ILE A 59 -10.94 6.56 -4.73
C ILE A 59 -10.98 6.36 -6.25
N LYS A 60 -12.11 6.69 -6.90
CA LYS A 60 -12.22 6.60 -8.35
C LYS A 60 -11.29 7.60 -9.04
N GLU A 61 -11.34 8.87 -8.63
CA GLU A 61 -10.51 9.94 -9.19
C GLU A 61 -9.02 9.59 -9.04
N GLN A 62 -8.64 9.07 -7.88
CA GLN A 62 -7.25 8.68 -7.63
C GLN A 62 -6.78 7.53 -8.52
N LYS A 63 -7.63 6.52 -8.75
CA LYS A 63 -7.31 5.43 -9.68
C LYS A 63 -7.15 5.93 -11.12
N GLN A 64 -8.00 6.86 -11.54
CA GLN A 64 -7.90 7.46 -12.87
C GLN A 64 -6.63 8.31 -13.00
N LYS A 65 -6.22 9.00 -11.93
CA LYS A 65 -4.93 9.70 -11.89
C LYS A 65 -3.77 8.72 -12.05
N ILE A 66 -3.75 7.63 -11.29
CA ILE A 66 -2.70 6.60 -11.42
C ILE A 66 -2.63 6.07 -12.86
N GLU A 67 -3.77 5.72 -13.47
CA GLU A 67 -3.81 5.24 -14.85
C GLU A 67 -3.29 6.28 -15.86
N ALA A 68 -3.55 7.57 -15.63
CA ALA A 68 -3.06 8.65 -16.48
C ALA A 68 -1.54 8.85 -16.34
N GLU A 69 -1.04 8.91 -15.10
CA GLU A 69 0.39 9.08 -14.82
C GLU A 69 1.20 7.86 -15.29
N GLU A 70 0.67 6.64 -15.14
CA GLU A 70 1.28 5.41 -15.68
C GLU A 70 1.41 5.47 -17.20
N ALA A 71 0.35 5.91 -17.89
CA ALA A 71 0.37 6.08 -19.33
C ALA A 71 1.37 7.16 -19.78
N GLU A 72 1.51 8.25 -19.02
CA GLU A 72 2.49 9.30 -19.29
C GLU A 72 3.93 8.78 -19.17
N ILE A 73 4.23 8.03 -18.10
CA ILE A 73 5.55 7.44 -17.88
C ILE A 73 5.94 6.46 -18.98
N HIS A 74 5.00 5.65 -19.49
CA HIS A 74 5.28 4.75 -20.62
C HIS A 74 5.61 5.51 -21.93
N VAL A 75 5.16 6.75 -22.09
CA VAL A 75 5.43 7.56 -23.28
C VAL A 75 6.70 8.40 -23.10
N GLU A 76 6.88 8.99 -21.91
CA GLU A 76 8.00 9.87 -21.58
C GLU A 76 8.63 9.47 -20.23
N PRO A 77 9.53 8.47 -20.21
CA PRO A 77 10.07 7.88 -18.97
C PRO A 77 11.05 8.79 -18.20
N GLY A 78 11.30 10.02 -18.68
CA GLY A 78 12.21 11.00 -18.08
C GLY A 78 13.66 10.85 -18.52
N GLU A 79 14.44 11.94 -18.44
CA GLU A 79 15.85 11.92 -18.86
C GLU A 79 16.74 11.05 -17.97
N GLU A 80 16.36 10.89 -16.70
CA GLU A 80 17.12 10.15 -15.68
C GLU A 80 17.09 8.62 -15.84
N THR A 81 16.15 8.10 -16.64
CA THR A 81 16.04 6.67 -16.97
C THR A 81 16.83 6.31 -18.24
N GLY A 82 17.49 7.29 -18.86
CA GLY A 82 18.15 7.09 -20.15
C GLY A 82 17.18 6.78 -21.30
N GLY A 83 15.87 7.06 -21.11
CA GLY A 83 14.82 6.74 -22.07
C GLY A 83 14.28 5.31 -21.98
N GLU A 84 14.71 4.53 -21.00
CA GLU A 84 14.18 3.18 -20.73
C GLU A 84 12.90 3.24 -19.90
N ASP A 85 12.00 2.27 -20.10
CA ASP A 85 10.76 2.19 -19.34
C ASP A 85 11.02 1.81 -17.87
N PRO A 86 10.69 2.69 -16.89
CA PRO A 86 10.88 2.40 -15.47
C PRO A 86 10.14 1.14 -15.01
N PHE A 87 9.03 0.76 -15.66
CA PHE A 87 8.25 -0.42 -15.33
C PHE A 87 8.95 -1.73 -15.65
N GLU A 88 9.96 -1.70 -16.53
CA GLU A 88 10.73 -2.88 -16.90
C GLU A 88 12.13 -2.84 -16.28
N THR A 89 12.80 -1.68 -16.29
CA THR A 89 14.21 -1.56 -15.89
C THR A 89 14.40 -1.01 -14.48
N GLY A 90 13.41 -0.27 -13.97
CA GLY A 90 13.44 0.42 -12.68
C GLY A 90 12.50 -0.14 -11.62
N VAL A 91 12.10 -1.41 -11.70
CA VAL A 91 11.19 -2.03 -10.73
C VAL A 91 11.79 -1.98 -9.32
N GLY A 92 11.07 -1.36 -8.38
CA GLY A 92 11.56 -1.04 -7.02
C GLY A 92 12.23 0.33 -6.90
N GLN A 93 12.66 0.93 -8.01
CA GLN A 93 13.34 2.24 -8.00
C GLN A 93 12.44 3.43 -8.35
N PHE A 94 11.15 3.17 -8.54
CA PHE A 94 10.12 4.15 -8.89
C PHE A 94 10.02 5.38 -7.98
N TRP A 95 10.45 5.29 -6.73
CA TRP A 95 10.42 6.45 -5.83
C TRP A 95 11.64 7.37 -6.01
N TYR A 96 12.71 6.86 -6.64
CA TYR A 96 13.95 7.61 -6.86
C TYR A 96 13.93 8.42 -8.17
N LEU A 97 13.18 7.96 -9.17
CA LEU A 97 13.06 8.66 -10.45
C LEU A 97 12.06 9.81 -10.30
N ARG A 98 12.48 11.03 -10.59
CA ARG A 98 11.63 12.23 -10.56
C ARG A 98 10.43 12.11 -11.49
N SER A 99 10.58 11.50 -12.66
CA SER A 99 9.53 11.28 -13.65
C SER A 99 8.38 10.42 -13.11
N THR A 100 8.68 9.45 -12.24
CA THR A 100 7.66 8.55 -11.68
C THR A 100 7.09 9.02 -10.34
N ARG A 101 7.61 10.12 -9.75
CA ARG A 101 7.09 10.67 -8.49
C ARG A 101 5.60 11.02 -8.51
N PRO A 102 5.05 11.67 -9.56
CA PRO A 102 3.61 11.95 -9.63
C PRO A 102 2.75 10.68 -9.60
N TYR A 103 3.14 9.64 -10.34
CA TYR A 103 2.50 8.33 -10.33
C TYR A 103 2.53 7.69 -8.93
N MET A 104 3.69 7.70 -8.29
CA MET A 104 3.85 7.04 -7.01
C MET A 104 3.13 7.81 -5.89
N SER A 105 3.19 9.14 -5.89
CA SER A 105 2.36 10.01 -5.05
C SER A 105 0.87 9.70 -5.24
N ALA A 106 0.42 9.55 -6.50
CA ALA A 106 -0.96 9.19 -6.78
C ALA A 106 -1.34 7.81 -6.23
N ARG A 107 -0.42 6.83 -6.30
CA ARG A 107 -0.58 5.48 -5.76
C ARG A 107 -0.68 5.48 -4.23
N PHE A 108 0.04 6.37 -3.57
CA PHE A 108 -0.04 6.55 -2.13
C PHE A 108 -1.40 7.11 -1.68
N ASP A 109 -1.85 8.20 -2.29
CA ASP A 109 -3.13 8.80 -1.93
C ASP A 109 -4.26 7.75 -2.03
N LEU A 110 -4.17 6.85 -3.01
CA LEU A 110 -5.09 5.72 -3.14
C LEU A 110 -4.95 4.75 -1.97
N MET A 111 -3.71 4.37 -1.62
CA MET A 111 -3.42 3.51 -0.47
C MET A 111 -3.98 4.09 0.83
N SER A 112 -3.91 5.41 1.02
CA SER A 112 -4.41 6.15 2.19
C SER A 112 -5.93 6.35 2.16
N ALA A 113 -6.53 6.48 0.98
CA ALA A 113 -7.97 6.64 0.83
C ALA A 113 -8.76 5.34 1.05
N ILE A 114 -8.20 4.19 0.66
CA ILE A 114 -8.86 2.87 0.76
C ILE A 114 -9.30 2.51 2.19
N PRO A 115 -8.46 2.61 3.24
CA PRO A 115 -8.79 2.27 4.63
C PRO A 115 -9.99 3.03 5.20
N ASN A 116 -10.25 4.24 4.70
CA ASN A 116 -11.37 5.06 5.14
C ASN A 116 -12.73 4.40 4.89
N VAL A 117 -12.81 3.43 3.98
CA VAL A 117 -14.02 2.62 3.71
C VAL A 117 -14.36 1.66 4.87
N ARG A 118 -13.44 1.43 5.82
CA ARG A 118 -13.63 0.62 7.05
C ARG A 118 -14.20 -0.78 6.78
N THR A 119 -13.66 -1.48 5.79
CA THR A 119 -14.00 -2.88 5.47
C THR A 119 -12.76 -3.76 5.52
N GLY A 120 -12.95 -5.07 5.74
CA GLY A 120 -11.83 -6.02 5.69
C GLY A 120 -11.17 -6.06 4.31
N GLU A 121 -11.95 -5.88 3.25
CA GLU A 121 -11.49 -5.70 1.87
C GLU A 121 -10.51 -4.55 1.72
N ALA A 122 -10.87 -3.37 2.25
CA ALA A 122 -10.04 -2.18 2.19
C ALA A 122 -8.69 -2.40 2.88
N SER A 123 -8.70 -2.90 4.12
CA SER A 123 -7.48 -3.19 4.86
C SER A 123 -6.60 -4.22 4.13
N ARG A 124 -7.21 -5.24 3.51
CA ARG A 124 -6.48 -6.21 2.69
C ARG A 124 -5.87 -5.59 1.44
N GLN A 125 -6.60 -4.70 0.75
CA GLN A 125 -6.10 -4.04 -0.45
C GLN A 125 -4.93 -3.10 -0.11
N SER A 126 -5.00 -2.32 0.96
CA SER A 126 -3.87 -1.49 1.40
C SER A 126 -2.66 -2.34 1.79
N ALA A 127 -2.87 -3.43 2.54
CA ALA A 127 -1.78 -4.35 2.89
C ALA A 127 -1.16 -5.04 1.67
N LEU A 128 -1.92 -5.26 0.60
CA LEU A 128 -1.39 -5.81 -0.65
C LEU A 128 -0.54 -4.77 -1.41
N HIS A 129 -0.97 -3.51 -1.44
CA HIS A 129 -0.19 -2.43 -2.07
C HIS A 129 1.18 -2.27 -1.41
N LEU A 130 1.25 -2.38 -0.07
CA LEU A 130 2.50 -2.36 0.68
C LEU A 130 3.43 -3.53 0.37
N ARG A 131 2.88 -4.73 0.19
CA ARG A 131 3.65 -5.97 -0.05
C ARG A 131 4.16 -6.13 -1.48
N LEU A 132 3.51 -5.46 -2.43
CA LEU A 132 3.95 -5.45 -3.83
C LEU A 132 5.13 -4.50 -4.04
N SER A 133 5.33 -3.54 -3.12
CA SER A 133 6.57 -2.77 -3.00
C SER A 133 7.59 -3.58 -2.19
N ASN A 134 8.89 -3.42 -2.46
CA ASN A 134 9.94 -4.00 -1.63
C ASN A 134 9.76 -3.56 -0.16
N ASN A 135 10.00 -4.45 0.81
CA ASN A 135 9.74 -4.15 2.23
C ASN A 135 10.59 -2.97 2.76
N GLN A 136 11.82 -2.80 2.25
CA GLN A 136 12.68 -1.68 2.62
C GLN A 136 12.16 -0.36 2.02
N GLU A 137 11.83 -0.34 0.73
CA GLU A 137 11.22 0.83 0.09
C GLU A 137 9.90 1.21 0.77
N ALA A 138 9.07 0.22 1.12
CA ALA A 138 7.82 0.45 1.85
C ALA A 138 8.06 1.00 3.27
N HIS A 139 9.14 0.58 3.93
CA HIS A 139 9.56 1.14 5.21
C HIS A 139 9.99 2.60 5.08
N ASP A 140 10.94 2.89 4.18
CA ASP A 140 11.48 4.22 3.93
C ASP A 140 10.38 5.20 3.51
N PHE A 141 9.46 4.69 2.69
CA PHE A 141 8.25 5.37 2.25
C PHE A 141 7.35 5.79 3.42
N ILE A 142 6.90 4.83 4.24
CA ILE A 142 6.02 5.15 5.38
C ILE A 142 6.75 6.03 6.38
N LYS A 143 8.06 5.78 6.61
CA LYS A 143 8.88 6.59 7.50
C LYS A 143 8.89 8.04 7.04
N TRP A 144 9.18 8.30 5.77
CA TRP A 144 9.22 9.67 5.22
C TRP A 144 7.92 10.43 5.51
N TYR A 145 6.76 9.83 5.27
CA TYR A 145 5.46 10.46 5.56
C TYR A 145 5.21 10.73 7.04
N THR A 146 5.82 9.95 7.93
CA THR A 146 5.67 10.14 9.37
C THR A 146 6.61 11.18 9.95
N VAL A 147 7.80 11.37 9.37
CA VAL A 147 8.88 12.16 9.99
C VAL A 147 9.31 13.40 9.19
N VAL A 148 9.00 13.49 7.90
CA VAL A 148 9.46 14.60 7.04
C VAL A 148 8.42 15.70 6.84
N PRO A 149 7.17 15.43 6.41
CA PRO A 149 6.20 16.50 6.22
C PRO A 149 5.68 17.00 7.57
N ASP A 150 5.96 18.26 7.89
CA ASP A 150 5.35 18.99 8.99
C ASP A 150 4.05 19.69 8.54
N GLU A 151 3.41 20.44 9.45
CA GLU A 151 2.18 21.19 9.14
C GLU A 151 2.37 22.27 8.04
N GLN A 152 3.61 22.62 7.70
CA GLN A 152 3.99 23.66 6.74
C GLN A 152 4.54 23.07 5.43
N TYR A 153 4.50 21.75 5.25
CA TYR A 153 4.97 21.10 4.05
C TYR A 153 4.09 21.44 2.84
N GLU A 154 4.73 21.96 1.78
CA GLU A 154 4.03 22.40 0.57
C GLU A 154 4.01 21.28 -0.46
N TRP A 155 2.92 20.50 -0.47
CA TRP A 155 2.73 19.33 -1.33
C TRP A 155 2.85 19.58 -2.83
N TYR A 156 2.66 20.83 -3.27
CA TYR A 156 2.67 21.21 -4.68
C TYR A 156 4.00 21.84 -5.13
N ASP A 157 4.97 21.97 -4.23
CA ASP A 157 6.30 22.49 -4.54
C ASP A 157 7.26 21.32 -4.86
N ALA A 158 7.49 21.10 -6.16
CA ALA A 158 8.37 20.04 -6.65
C ALA A 158 9.87 20.25 -6.30
N SER A 159 10.24 21.41 -5.72
CA SER A 159 11.61 21.68 -5.28
C SER A 159 11.91 21.15 -3.87
N LYS A 160 10.88 20.82 -3.07
CA LYS A 160 11.08 20.31 -1.71
C LYS A 160 11.55 18.85 -1.71
N PRO A 161 12.29 18.42 -0.68
CA PRO A 161 12.61 17.01 -0.49
C PRO A 161 11.30 16.24 -0.37
N PHE A 162 11.12 15.24 -1.23
CA PHE A 162 9.92 14.39 -1.28
C PHE A 162 10.37 12.95 -1.50
N LEU A 163 10.09 12.09 -0.52
CA LEU A 163 10.45 10.67 -0.51
C LEU A 163 11.93 10.41 -0.79
N ASP A 164 12.77 11.19 -0.15
CA ASP A 164 14.24 11.19 -0.29
C ASP A 164 14.95 10.37 0.81
N LEU A 165 14.21 9.71 1.70
CA LEU A 165 14.79 8.75 2.64
C LEU A 165 15.17 7.45 1.93
N HIS A 166 16.33 6.91 2.28
CA HIS A 166 16.84 5.65 1.73
C HIS A 166 17.55 4.82 2.81
N ASP A 167 17.46 3.50 2.69
CA ASP A 167 18.12 2.51 3.55
C ASP A 167 17.90 2.81 5.04
N GLN A 168 16.69 3.25 5.39
CA GLN A 168 16.40 3.65 6.74
C GLN A 168 16.41 2.43 7.64
N ASP A 169 17.02 2.57 8.81
CA ASP A 169 17.13 1.48 9.76
C ASP A 169 15.73 1.01 10.19
N ALA A 170 15.32 -0.15 9.69
CA ALA A 170 14.04 -0.75 10.03
C ALA A 170 13.98 -1.24 11.49
N PHE A 171 15.11 -1.32 12.19
CA PHE A 171 15.18 -1.75 13.60
C PHE A 171 15.13 -0.58 14.60
N GLU A 172 15.12 0.66 14.12
CA GLU A 172 14.95 1.82 14.99
C GLU A 172 13.55 1.82 15.66
N PRO A 173 13.39 2.47 16.82
CA PRO A 173 12.09 2.61 17.48
C PRO A 173 11.06 3.30 16.56
N VAL A 174 9.80 2.84 16.62
CA VAL A 174 8.69 3.37 15.79
C VAL A 174 8.22 4.78 16.22
N PHE A 175 8.76 5.36 17.30
CA PHE A 175 8.01 6.36 18.08
C PHE A 175 8.78 7.59 18.59
N GLU A 176 9.92 7.99 18.02
CA GLU A 176 10.64 9.13 18.62
C GLU A 176 10.01 10.49 18.27
N GLU A 177 9.74 10.82 17.00
CA GLU A 177 9.10 12.10 16.64
C GLU A 177 8.33 11.99 15.31
N THR A 178 7.04 11.64 15.35
CA THR A 178 6.19 11.65 14.14
C THR A 178 5.37 12.94 14.06
N HIS A 179 5.45 13.65 12.94
CA HIS A 179 4.65 14.85 12.65
C HIS A 179 3.25 14.50 12.12
N TYR A 180 3.06 13.30 11.57
CA TYR A 180 1.79 12.84 10.98
C TYR A 180 1.27 11.55 11.64
N TYR A 181 0.12 11.61 12.33
CA TYR A 181 -0.44 10.50 13.10
C TYR A 181 -1.58 9.78 12.35
N ASP A 182 -1.25 8.87 11.43
CA ASP A 182 -2.22 7.92 10.87
C ASP A 182 -1.98 6.51 11.45
N VAL A 183 -3.00 5.97 12.13
CA VAL A 183 -2.95 4.63 12.74
C VAL A 183 -2.64 3.54 11.70
N THR A 184 -3.07 3.73 10.46
CA THR A 184 -2.78 2.83 9.34
C THR A 184 -1.29 2.79 9.04
N PHE A 185 -0.59 3.93 9.05
CA PHE A 185 0.86 3.98 8.86
C PHE A 185 1.60 3.34 10.01
N THR A 186 1.21 3.60 11.25
CA THR A 186 1.84 2.95 12.41
C THR A 186 1.69 1.43 12.35
N VAL A 187 0.49 0.93 12.03
CA VAL A 187 0.26 -0.52 11.90
C VAL A 187 1.04 -1.08 10.71
N ALA A 188 1.06 -0.39 9.58
CA ALA A 188 1.81 -0.82 8.40
C ALA A 188 3.32 -0.88 8.65
N LEU A 189 3.90 0.18 9.23
CA LEU A 189 5.32 0.25 9.59
C LEU A 189 5.67 -0.86 10.59
N THR A 190 4.84 -1.06 11.62
CA THR A 190 5.04 -2.15 12.59
C THR A 190 5.02 -3.53 11.91
N LEU A 191 4.07 -3.76 10.99
CA LEU A 191 3.99 -5.03 10.26
C LEU A 191 5.17 -5.26 9.32
N ILE A 192 5.66 -4.20 8.66
CA ILE A 192 6.85 -4.26 7.81
C ILE A 192 8.09 -4.55 8.66
N LYS A 193 8.27 -3.86 9.78
CA LYS A 193 9.39 -4.11 10.72
C LYS A 193 9.36 -5.53 11.28
N ILE A 194 8.20 -6.03 11.72
CA ILE A 194 8.03 -7.43 12.16
C ILE A 194 8.40 -8.41 11.03
N ARG A 195 8.06 -8.08 9.78
CA ARG A 195 8.38 -8.92 8.63
C ARG A 195 9.89 -8.93 8.33
N LEU A 196 10.53 -7.76 8.29
CA LEU A 196 11.97 -7.62 8.08
C LEU A 196 12.76 -8.34 9.20
N LEU A 197 12.33 -8.20 10.45
CA LEU A 197 12.86 -8.97 11.58
C LEU A 197 12.72 -10.49 11.38
N TYR A 198 11.55 -10.94 10.94
CA TYR A 198 11.31 -12.36 10.69
C TYR A 198 12.18 -12.90 9.55
N ASP A 199 12.31 -12.16 8.46
CA ASP A 199 13.13 -12.56 7.30
C ASP A 199 14.61 -12.61 7.70
N HIS A 200 15.12 -11.63 8.46
CA HIS A 200 16.47 -11.65 9.03
C HIS A 200 16.70 -12.86 9.95
N LEU A 201 15.76 -13.16 10.87
CA LEU A 201 15.85 -14.33 11.74
C LEU A 201 15.80 -15.64 10.96
N GLN A 202 15.07 -15.69 9.85
CA GLN A 202 15.00 -16.86 9.00
C GLN A 202 16.32 -17.07 8.22
N GLU A 203 16.94 -15.99 7.74
CA GLU A 203 18.28 -16.01 7.13
C GLU A 203 19.35 -16.45 8.12
N GLU A 204 19.35 -15.89 9.34
CA GLU A 204 20.24 -16.33 10.42
C GLU A 204 20.01 -17.80 10.78
N ALA A 205 18.76 -18.25 10.85
CA ALA A 205 18.45 -19.65 11.11
C ALA A 205 18.94 -20.57 9.98
N MET A 206 18.76 -20.17 8.71
CA MET A 206 19.26 -20.92 7.55
C MET A 206 20.79 -20.92 7.49
N SER A 207 21.44 -19.79 7.72
CA SER A 207 22.91 -19.67 7.79
C SER A 207 23.49 -20.54 8.92
N ASN A 208 22.86 -20.52 10.09
CA ASN A 208 23.25 -21.39 11.21
C ASN A 208 23.06 -22.88 10.91
N ILE A 209 22.05 -23.26 10.11
CA ILE A 209 21.87 -24.64 9.65
C ILE A 209 22.98 -25.01 8.67
N LEU A 210 23.31 -24.15 7.70
CA LEU A 210 24.37 -24.36 6.72
C LEU A 210 25.75 -24.47 7.39
N LEU A 211 26.03 -23.65 8.41
CA LEU A 211 27.27 -23.72 9.19
C LEU A 211 27.38 -24.98 10.06
N LYS A 212 26.25 -25.51 10.54
CA LYS A 212 26.21 -26.75 11.35
C LYS A 212 26.15 -28.02 10.50
N ARG A 213 25.89 -27.90 9.20
CA ARG A 213 25.76 -29.01 8.23
C ARG A 213 26.49 -28.69 6.92
N PRO A 214 27.84 -28.64 6.94
CA PRO A 214 28.63 -28.38 5.73
C PRO A 214 28.45 -29.49 4.67
N ASP A 215 27.94 -30.65 5.06
CA ASP A 215 27.59 -31.78 4.19
C ASP A 215 26.44 -31.49 3.21
N ILE A 216 25.62 -30.46 3.45
CA ILE A 216 24.51 -30.07 2.58
C ILE A 216 24.98 -29.22 1.38
N VAL A 217 26.11 -28.51 1.51
CA VAL A 217 26.68 -27.66 0.44
C VAL A 217 27.61 -28.47 -0.48
N ALA A 218 28.12 -29.62 -0.03
CA ALA A 218 29.14 -30.41 -0.71
C ALA A 218 28.59 -31.55 -1.59
N GLN A 219 27.34 -31.48 -2.06
CA GLN A 219 26.83 -32.37 -3.10
C GLN A 219 26.70 -31.60 -4.42
N GLU A 220 27.79 -31.63 -5.20
CA GLU A 220 27.76 -31.48 -6.67
C GLU A 220 27.18 -32.75 -7.31
#